data_AF-A0A960SK36-F1
#
_entry.id   AF-A0A960SK36-F1
#
_cell.length_a   1.000
_cell.length_b   1.000
_cell.length_c   1.000
_cell.angle_alpha   90.00
_cell.angle_beta   90.00
_cell.angle_gamma   90.00
#
_symmetry.space_group_name_H-M   'P 1'
#
loop_
_entity.id
_entity.type
_entity.pdbx_description
1 polymer ?
#
loop_
_entity_poly.entity_id
_entity_poly.type
_entity_poly.pdbx_seq_one_letter_code
_entity_poly.pdbx_strand_id
1 'polypeptide(L)'
;MHPGDALPGQFIIQTRSGVPPTRVSQRNGLTPDHVYDAALQGFSGFVPPGLLPKLASDPDVLRITPNRMVSIIGKPDKTGGGKGGKPGGGDPPPPPPEGQIVPEGVARVGAPLAHAVGITGGGVGVAIVDTGIDFNHVDLAANLRPEWHSSFPGLTAQDDHAHGTHVAGIVAAVDNSEDVLGVAPDAGLYAVKVLDYWGDGSDAEVIAGLDWIVANAALVDPPIKVANLSLGRPASADDSLLQAAIQRVVSAGV
;
A
#
# COMPACT_ATOMS: atom_id res chain seq x y z
N MET A 1 -2.06 18.87 5.59
CA MET A 1 -0.94 18.32 6.38
C MET A 1 0.13 17.87 5.40
N HIS A 2 1.38 17.79 5.84
CA HIS A 2 2.51 17.28 5.07
C HIS A 2 2.89 15.86 5.53
N PRO A 3 3.55 15.05 4.69
CA PRO A 3 4.06 13.75 5.11
C PRO A 3 4.92 13.87 6.37
N GLY A 4 4.63 13.04 7.38
CA GLY A 4 5.29 13.06 8.68
C GLY A 4 4.56 13.84 9.77
N ASP A 5 3.62 14.72 9.40
CA ASP A 5 2.77 15.41 10.38
C ASP A 5 1.94 14.39 11.16
N ALA A 6 1.88 14.56 12.47
CA ALA A 6 0.99 13.77 13.31
C ALA A 6 -0.47 14.19 13.07
N LEU A 7 -1.33 13.21 12.83
CA LEU A 7 -2.76 13.41 12.70
C LEU A 7 -3.35 13.74 14.10
N PRO A 8 -4.04 14.89 14.28
CA PRO A 8 -4.50 15.31 15.60
C PRO A 8 -5.41 14.28 16.28
N GLY A 9 -5.02 13.84 17.48
CA GLY A 9 -5.79 12.90 18.29
C GLY A 9 -5.80 11.46 17.77
N GLN A 10 -5.08 11.16 16.69
CA GLN A 10 -5.02 9.83 16.07
C GLN A 10 -3.75 9.11 16.51
N PHE A 11 -3.92 7.88 16.98
CA PHE A 11 -2.83 7.08 17.54
C PHE A 11 -2.84 5.64 17.03
N ILE A 12 -1.69 5.00 17.13
CA ILE A 12 -1.49 3.57 16.93
C ILE A 12 -1.07 3.00 18.29
N ILE A 13 -1.79 1.98 18.74
CA ILE A 13 -1.68 1.40 20.07
C ILE A 13 -1.27 -0.05 19.92
N GLN A 14 -0.08 -0.38 20.41
CA GLN A 14 0.38 -1.75 20.51
C GLN A 14 -0.03 -2.32 21.87
N THR A 15 -0.65 -3.50 21.84
CA THR A 15 -0.98 -4.25 23.06
C THR A 15 0.11 -5.26 23.40
N ARG A 16 0.16 -5.67 24.66
CA ARG A 16 1.09 -6.73 25.09
C ARG A 16 0.75 -8.06 24.43
N SER A 17 1.77 -8.88 24.25
CA SER A 17 1.64 -10.21 23.66
C SER A 17 0.54 -11.03 24.36
N GLY A 18 -0.35 -11.62 23.57
CA GLY A 18 -1.45 -12.46 24.05
C GLY A 18 -2.66 -11.67 24.56
N VAL A 19 -2.63 -10.34 24.54
CA VAL A 19 -3.81 -9.52 24.86
C VAL A 19 -4.53 -9.15 23.56
N PRO A 20 -5.82 -9.49 23.41
CA PRO A 20 -6.61 -9.06 22.26
C PRO A 20 -6.75 -7.52 22.20
N PRO A 21 -6.45 -6.87 21.07
CA PRO A 21 -6.57 -5.42 20.94
C PRO A 21 -7.98 -4.90 21.23
N THR A 22 -9.00 -5.65 20.81
CA THR A 22 -10.42 -5.34 21.05
C THR A 22 -10.80 -5.29 22.53
N ARG A 23 -10.15 -6.10 23.38
CA ARG A 23 -10.35 -6.06 24.83
C ARG A 23 -9.85 -4.74 25.41
N VAL A 24 -8.69 -4.28 24.96
CA VAL A 24 -8.06 -3.02 25.43
C VAL A 24 -8.86 -1.83 24.94
N SER A 25 -9.27 -1.78 23.67
CA SER A 25 -10.06 -0.67 23.13
C SER A 25 -11.40 -0.54 23.84
N GLN A 26 -12.15 -1.64 24.00
CA GLN A 26 -13.46 -1.63 24.69
C GLN A 26 -13.37 -1.19 26.15
N ARG A 27 -12.39 -1.71 26.93
CA ARG A 27 -12.19 -1.31 28.33
C ARG A 27 -11.83 0.17 28.49
N ASN A 28 -11.18 0.73 27.47
CA ASN A 28 -10.83 2.15 27.44
C ASN A 28 -11.91 3.03 26.80
N GLY A 29 -13.01 2.45 26.32
CA GLY A 29 -14.11 3.20 25.69
C GLY A 29 -13.72 3.78 24.32
N LEU A 30 -12.86 3.07 23.59
CA LEU A 30 -12.37 3.47 22.27
C LEU A 30 -13.00 2.60 21.19
N THR A 31 -13.33 3.22 20.07
CA THR A 31 -13.73 2.53 18.84
C THR A 31 -12.54 2.59 17.87
N PRO A 32 -11.90 1.45 17.57
CA PRO A 32 -10.80 1.44 16.62
C PRO A 32 -11.22 1.75 15.19
N ASP A 33 -10.34 2.42 14.45
CA ASP A 33 -10.41 2.54 13.00
C ASP A 33 -9.87 1.26 12.35
N HIS A 34 -8.77 0.72 12.90
CA HIS A 34 -8.21 -0.60 12.53
C HIS A 34 -7.88 -1.44 13.76
N VAL A 35 -8.01 -2.75 13.60
CA VAL A 35 -7.48 -3.77 14.52
C VAL A 35 -6.48 -4.61 13.74
N TYR A 36 -5.32 -4.84 14.33
CA TYR A 36 -4.20 -5.57 13.75
C TYR A 36 -3.92 -6.81 14.58
N ASP A 37 -3.80 -7.97 13.94
CA ASP A 37 -3.56 -9.25 14.61
C ASP A 37 -2.41 -10.07 13.99
N ALA A 38 -1.81 -9.61 12.89
CA ALA A 38 -0.83 -10.38 12.11
C ALA A 38 0.55 -9.70 12.00
N ALA A 39 0.63 -8.52 11.40
CA ALA A 39 1.83 -7.70 11.28
C ALA A 39 2.14 -6.95 12.60
N LEU A 40 1.09 -6.54 13.30
CA LEU A 40 1.16 -5.88 14.61
C LEU A 40 0.05 -6.45 15.49
N GLN A 41 0.27 -6.58 16.80
CA GLN A 41 -0.82 -6.88 17.74
C GLN A 41 -1.27 -5.58 18.41
N GLY A 42 -2.33 -4.97 17.88
CA GLY A 42 -2.73 -3.64 18.30
C GLY A 42 -3.96 -3.09 17.59
N PHE A 43 -4.20 -1.81 17.74
CA PHE A 43 -5.28 -1.10 17.06
C PHE A 43 -4.91 0.36 16.83
N SER A 44 -5.57 1.02 15.88
CA SER A 44 -5.45 2.47 15.68
C SER A 44 -6.79 3.16 15.92
N GLY A 45 -6.73 4.46 16.15
CA GLY A 45 -7.90 5.33 16.03
C GLY A 45 -7.82 6.58 16.88
N PHE A 46 -8.92 7.33 16.88
CA PHE A 46 -9.04 8.56 17.64
C PHE A 46 -9.07 8.28 19.14
N VAL A 47 -8.17 8.93 19.89
CA VAL A 47 -8.13 8.90 21.35
C VAL A 47 -8.49 10.30 21.87
N PRO A 48 -9.68 10.48 22.48
CA PRO A 48 -10.04 11.73 23.13
C PRO A 48 -8.95 12.14 24.15
N PRO A 49 -8.57 13.44 24.23
CA PRO A 49 -7.47 13.87 25.11
C PRO A 49 -7.63 13.45 26.59
N GLY A 50 -8.86 13.40 27.10
CA GLY A 50 -9.15 12.95 28.47
C GLY A 50 -8.95 11.45 28.70
N LEU A 51 -8.90 10.63 27.65
CA LEU A 51 -8.71 9.18 27.73
C LEU A 51 -7.25 8.77 27.54
N LEU A 52 -6.39 9.64 26.98
CA LEU A 52 -4.99 9.30 26.72
C LEU A 52 -4.20 8.95 28.00
N PRO A 53 -4.32 9.67 29.14
CA PRO A 53 -3.64 9.27 30.37
C PRO A 53 -4.12 7.92 30.93
N LYS A 54 -5.43 7.63 30.80
CA LYS A 54 -6.01 6.34 31.19
C LYS A 54 -5.44 5.21 30.33
N LEU A 55 -5.42 5.40 29.01
CA LEU A 55 -4.89 4.43 28.05
C LEU A 55 -3.39 4.18 28.28
N ALA A 56 -2.60 5.24 28.52
CA ALA A 56 -1.18 5.13 28.82
C ALA A 56 -0.89 4.42 30.15
N SER A 57 -1.85 4.40 31.07
CA SER A 57 -1.75 3.71 32.36
C SER A 57 -2.31 2.28 32.32
N ASP A 58 -2.88 1.85 31.19
CA ASP A 58 -3.43 0.51 31.05
C ASP A 58 -2.29 -0.52 31.01
N PRO A 59 -2.26 -1.52 31.92
CA PRO A 59 -1.15 -2.46 32.01
C PRO A 59 -1.00 -3.35 30.78
N ASP A 60 -2.06 -3.49 29.97
CA ASP A 60 -2.04 -4.30 28.74
C ASP A 60 -1.60 -3.49 27.51
N VAL A 61 -1.40 -2.18 27.63
CA VAL A 61 -0.81 -1.34 26.59
C VAL A 61 0.71 -1.41 26.67
N LEU A 62 1.35 -1.70 25.53
CA LEU A 62 2.80 -1.75 25.40
C LEU A 62 3.36 -0.43 24.89
N ARG A 63 2.73 0.15 23.86
CA ARG A 63 3.18 1.39 23.24
C ARG A 63 2.01 2.15 22.64
N ILE A 64 2.12 3.49 22.66
CA ILE A 64 1.23 4.41 21.96
C ILE A 64 2.12 5.32 21.12
N THR A 65 1.87 5.40 19.81
CA THR A 65 2.59 6.32 18.91
C THR A 65 1.59 7.21 18.18
N PRO A 66 1.95 8.46 17.85
CA PRO A 66 1.14 9.27 16.96
C PRO A 66 0.94 8.56 15.62
N ASN A 67 -0.26 8.64 15.06
CA ASN A 67 -0.50 8.24 13.67
C ASN A 67 -0.03 9.39 12.76
N ARG A 68 0.85 9.13 11.80
CA ARG A 68 1.46 10.17 10.94
C ARG A 68 1.04 10.03 9.49
N MET A 69 0.92 11.17 8.82
CA MET A 69 0.55 11.23 7.41
C MET A 69 1.65 10.66 6.51
N VAL A 70 1.24 9.88 5.51
CA VAL A 70 2.05 9.24 4.47
C VAL A 70 1.48 9.63 3.11
N SER A 71 2.32 9.85 2.10
CA SER A 71 1.85 10.12 0.73
C SER A 71 2.59 9.27 -0.29
N ILE A 72 2.06 9.21 -1.51
CA ILE A 72 2.76 8.70 -2.70
C ILE A 72 4.14 9.34 -2.89
N ILE A 73 5.08 8.57 -3.44
CA ILE A 73 6.39 9.07 -3.90
C ILE A 73 6.41 9.01 -5.42
N GLY A 74 6.48 10.18 -6.03
CA GLY A 74 6.37 10.35 -7.47
C GLY A 74 5.25 11.32 -7.78
N LYS A 75 5.41 12.12 -8.82
CA LYS A 75 4.36 12.96 -9.37
C LYS A 75 4.30 12.69 -10.87
N PRO A 76 3.14 12.84 -11.53
CA PRO A 76 3.06 12.76 -12.98
C PRO A 76 4.15 13.64 -13.59
N ASP A 77 4.89 13.08 -14.54
CA ASP A 77 5.92 13.83 -15.23
C ASP A 77 5.29 15.04 -15.93
N LYS A 78 5.91 16.21 -15.78
CA LYS A 78 5.50 17.42 -16.49
C LYS A 78 6.00 17.41 -17.94
N THR A 79 5.91 16.28 -18.62
CA THR A 79 6.13 16.21 -20.07
C THR A 79 4.90 16.80 -20.76
N GLY A 80 4.90 18.13 -20.76
CA GLY A 80 3.80 19.00 -21.14
C GLY A 80 3.84 20.20 -20.20
N GLY A 81 4.35 21.34 -20.67
CA GLY A 81 4.66 22.56 -19.89
C GLY A 81 3.46 23.28 -19.24
N GLY A 82 2.55 22.57 -18.59
CA GLY A 82 1.45 23.11 -17.81
C GLY A 82 1.89 23.43 -16.38
N LYS A 83 1.92 24.72 -16.03
CA LYS A 83 1.92 25.16 -14.63
C LYS A 83 0.68 24.58 -13.94
N GLY A 84 0.85 24.20 -12.67
CA GLY A 84 -0.19 23.57 -11.85
C GLY A 84 -1.57 24.20 -12.07
N GLY A 85 -2.50 23.38 -12.56
CA GLY A 85 -3.88 23.72 -12.82
C GLY A 85 -4.80 22.70 -12.17
N LYS A 86 -5.95 23.19 -11.70
CA LYS A 86 -7.05 22.44 -11.07
C LYS A 86 -7.48 21.19 -11.88
N PRO A 87 -8.14 20.20 -11.24
CA PRO A 87 -8.75 19.09 -11.98
C PRO A 87 -9.80 19.64 -12.94
N GLY A 88 -9.69 19.28 -14.23
CA GLY A 88 -10.70 19.58 -15.25
C GLY A 88 -10.25 20.41 -16.46
N GLY A 89 -8.94 20.59 -16.71
CA GLY A 89 -8.49 21.40 -17.86
C GLY A 89 -7.10 21.06 -18.42
N GLY A 90 -6.69 19.78 -18.38
CA GLY A 90 -5.51 19.32 -19.11
C GLY A 90 -5.88 18.91 -20.53
N ASP A 91 -4.97 19.13 -21.49
CA ASP A 91 -5.08 18.52 -22.82
C ASP A 91 -5.35 17.00 -22.67
N PRO A 92 -6.12 16.38 -23.59
CA PRO A 92 -6.30 14.94 -23.55
C PRO A 92 -4.92 14.26 -23.54
N PRO A 93 -4.74 13.18 -22.77
CA PRO A 93 -3.49 12.43 -22.80
C PRO A 93 -3.19 12.03 -24.26
N PRO A 94 -1.91 11.97 -24.65
CA PRO A 94 -1.56 11.47 -25.96
C PRO A 94 -2.21 10.10 -26.18
N PRO A 95 -2.60 9.76 -27.43
CA PRO A 95 -3.14 8.43 -27.70
C PRO A 95 -2.12 7.37 -27.25
N PRO A 96 -2.58 6.21 -26.77
CA PRO A 96 -1.69 5.10 -26.45
C PRO A 96 -0.83 4.74 -27.66
N PRO A 97 0.39 4.22 -27.44
CA PRO A 97 1.27 3.81 -28.52
C PRO A 97 0.57 2.79 -29.44
N GLU A 98 0.90 2.82 -30.74
CA GLU A 98 0.47 1.76 -31.66
C GLU A 98 1.29 0.51 -31.37
N GLY A 99 0.70 -0.42 -30.60
CA GLY A 99 1.34 -1.66 -30.18
C GLY A 99 2.06 -1.54 -28.85
N GLN A 100 2.47 -2.69 -28.32
CA GLN A 100 3.21 -2.75 -27.06
C GLN A 100 4.61 -2.12 -27.18
N ILE A 101 4.99 -1.33 -26.19
CA ILE A 101 6.33 -0.77 -26.04
C ILE A 101 7.03 -1.35 -24.80
N VAL A 102 8.35 -1.52 -24.87
CA VAL A 102 9.17 -1.79 -23.68
C VAL A 102 9.65 -0.46 -23.12
N PRO A 103 9.18 -0.02 -21.94
CA PRO A 103 9.66 1.24 -21.35
C PRO A 103 11.18 1.22 -21.16
N GLU A 104 11.83 2.37 -21.34
CA GLU A 104 13.30 2.45 -21.22
C GLU A 104 13.78 1.95 -19.85
N GLY A 105 13.05 2.25 -18.77
CA GLY A 105 13.36 1.75 -17.42
C GLY A 105 13.36 0.22 -17.33
N VAL A 106 12.40 -0.44 -17.98
CA VAL A 106 12.28 -1.91 -18.02
C VAL A 106 13.45 -2.53 -18.80
N ALA A 107 13.79 -1.95 -19.96
CA ALA A 107 14.96 -2.36 -20.71
C ALA A 107 16.27 -2.12 -19.92
N ARG A 108 16.37 -0.98 -19.23
CA ARG A 108 17.58 -0.53 -18.52
C ARG A 108 17.96 -1.44 -17.36
N VAL A 109 16.98 -2.03 -16.67
CA VAL A 109 17.20 -2.99 -15.57
C VAL A 109 17.47 -4.41 -16.07
N GLY A 110 17.44 -4.64 -17.38
CA GLY A 110 17.77 -5.93 -17.99
C GLY A 110 16.63 -6.94 -18.02
N ALA A 111 15.38 -6.50 -17.81
CA ALA A 111 14.22 -7.41 -17.84
C ALA A 111 14.11 -8.22 -19.14
N PRO A 112 14.32 -7.65 -20.35
CA PRO A 112 14.27 -8.42 -21.60
C PRO A 112 15.29 -9.57 -21.66
N LEU A 113 16.44 -9.45 -20.97
CA LEU A 113 17.43 -10.53 -20.91
C LEU A 113 16.93 -11.71 -20.06
N ALA A 114 16.17 -11.44 -19.01
CA ALA A 114 15.53 -12.47 -18.18
C ALA A 114 14.36 -13.12 -18.94
N HIS A 115 13.54 -12.32 -19.63
CA HIS A 115 12.43 -12.80 -20.47
C HIS A 115 12.94 -13.74 -21.57
N ALA A 116 14.06 -13.42 -22.21
CA ALA A 116 14.67 -14.24 -23.27
C ALA A 116 15.09 -15.66 -22.81
N VAL A 117 15.25 -15.88 -21.50
CA VAL A 117 15.53 -17.20 -20.90
C VAL A 117 14.33 -17.78 -20.15
N GLY A 118 13.13 -17.20 -20.33
CA GLY A 118 11.87 -17.68 -19.77
C GLY A 118 11.60 -17.27 -18.32
N ILE A 119 12.29 -16.24 -17.81
CA ILE A 119 12.08 -15.72 -16.45
C ILE A 119 11.23 -14.46 -16.53
N THR A 120 9.93 -14.58 -16.23
CA THR A 120 8.91 -13.52 -16.39
C THR A 120 8.12 -13.22 -15.11
N GLY A 121 8.47 -13.87 -13.98
CA GLY A 121 7.81 -13.67 -12.68
C GLY A 121 6.63 -14.59 -12.40
N GLY A 122 6.31 -15.52 -13.31
CA GLY A 122 5.26 -16.52 -13.10
C GLY A 122 5.39 -17.29 -11.78
N GLY A 123 4.26 -17.49 -11.09
CA GLY A 123 4.21 -18.18 -9.80
C GLY A 123 4.59 -17.32 -8.58
N VAL A 124 4.86 -16.02 -8.76
CA VAL A 124 5.13 -15.06 -7.69
C VAL A 124 4.02 -14.02 -7.61
N GLY A 125 3.51 -13.78 -6.40
CA GLY A 125 2.60 -12.68 -6.10
C GLY A 125 3.33 -11.43 -5.64
N VAL A 126 2.91 -10.26 -6.13
CA VAL A 126 3.40 -8.93 -5.74
C VAL A 126 2.24 -8.11 -5.19
N ALA A 127 2.34 -7.71 -3.92
CA ALA A 127 1.40 -6.77 -3.32
C ALA A 127 1.80 -5.33 -3.63
N ILE A 128 0.92 -4.59 -4.29
CA ILE A 128 1.08 -3.15 -4.56
C ILE A 128 0.38 -2.39 -3.45
N VAL A 129 1.17 -1.90 -2.49
CA VAL A 129 0.71 -1.15 -1.32
C VAL A 129 0.69 0.34 -1.67
N ASP A 130 -0.45 0.81 -2.16
CA ASP A 130 -0.56 2.11 -2.85
C ASP A 130 -2.00 2.67 -2.85
N THR A 131 -2.40 3.42 -3.88
CA THR A 131 -3.77 3.97 -4.07
C THR A 131 -4.78 2.96 -4.61
N GLY A 132 -4.38 1.71 -4.83
CA GLY A 132 -5.20 0.67 -5.47
C GLY A 132 -4.67 0.31 -6.86
N ILE A 133 -5.39 -0.56 -7.57
CA ILE A 133 -5.12 -0.88 -8.98
C ILE A 133 -6.43 -0.78 -9.76
N ASP A 134 -6.41 -0.27 -10.99
CA ASP A 134 -7.58 -0.32 -11.85
C ASP A 134 -7.90 -1.76 -12.25
N PHE A 135 -9.02 -2.29 -11.75
CA PHE A 135 -9.41 -3.68 -11.94
C PHE A 135 -9.80 -4.02 -13.38
N ASN A 136 -10.05 -3.00 -14.21
CA ASN A 136 -10.51 -3.19 -15.59
C ASN A 136 -9.45 -2.77 -16.62
N HIS A 137 -8.23 -2.45 -16.19
CA HIS A 137 -7.17 -2.03 -17.11
C HIS A 137 -6.79 -3.20 -18.03
N VAL A 138 -6.92 -2.99 -19.34
CA VAL A 138 -6.75 -4.05 -20.36
C VAL A 138 -5.37 -4.70 -20.28
N ASP A 139 -4.35 -3.92 -19.93
CA ASP A 139 -2.95 -4.36 -19.82
C ASP A 139 -2.54 -4.90 -18.43
N LEU A 140 -3.46 -4.96 -17.46
CA LEU A 140 -3.19 -5.48 -16.10
C LEU A 140 -4.15 -6.59 -15.68
N ALA A 141 -5.38 -6.61 -16.21
CA ALA A 141 -6.46 -7.45 -15.73
C ALA A 141 -6.13 -8.95 -15.77
N ALA A 142 -5.28 -9.40 -16.69
CA ALA A 142 -4.85 -10.80 -16.76
C ALA A 142 -3.94 -11.23 -15.60
N ASN A 143 -3.20 -10.29 -15.01
CA ASN A 143 -2.29 -10.53 -13.89
C ASN A 143 -2.89 -10.24 -12.52
N LEU A 144 -3.97 -9.43 -12.49
CA LEU A 144 -4.64 -9.05 -11.27
C LEU A 144 -5.34 -10.24 -10.59
N ARG A 145 -5.14 -10.36 -9.28
CA ARG A 145 -5.74 -11.41 -8.46
C ARG A 145 -7.00 -10.88 -7.75
N PRO A 146 -8.00 -11.75 -7.52
CA PRO A 146 -9.29 -11.33 -6.96
C PRO A 146 -9.19 -10.98 -5.47
N GLU A 147 -8.17 -11.46 -4.76
CA GLU A 147 -7.89 -11.05 -3.40
C GLU A 147 -7.25 -9.65 -3.38
N TRP A 148 -7.82 -8.77 -2.58
CA TRP A 148 -7.34 -7.41 -2.40
C TRP A 148 -7.64 -6.93 -0.99
N HIS A 149 -7.03 -5.81 -0.61
CA HIS A 149 -7.28 -5.13 0.65
C HIS A 149 -7.50 -3.64 0.42
N SER A 150 -8.43 -3.07 1.20
CA SER A 150 -8.57 -1.63 1.33
C SER A 150 -8.58 -1.27 2.81
N SER A 151 -7.69 -0.35 3.19
CA SER A 151 -7.68 0.22 4.53
C SER A 151 -8.79 1.24 4.75
N PHE A 152 -9.69 1.45 3.78
CA PHE A 152 -10.80 2.40 3.90
C PHE A 152 -12.14 1.64 3.97
N PRO A 153 -12.80 1.60 5.15
CA PRO A 153 -14.03 0.84 5.34
C PRO A 153 -15.12 1.17 4.31
N GLY A 154 -15.68 0.13 3.69
CA GLY A 154 -16.73 0.27 2.68
C GLY A 154 -16.24 0.60 1.26
N LEU A 155 -14.93 0.77 1.06
CA LEU A 155 -14.33 0.95 -0.26
C LEU A 155 -13.63 -0.34 -0.74
N THR A 156 -13.48 -0.46 -2.06
CA THR A 156 -12.66 -1.52 -2.68
C THR A 156 -11.21 -1.05 -2.83
N ALA A 157 -10.34 -1.93 -3.35
CA ALA A 157 -8.99 -1.54 -3.77
C ALA A 157 -8.91 -1.08 -5.24
N GLN A 158 -10.05 -0.73 -5.85
CA GLN A 158 -10.09 -0.06 -7.15
C GLN A 158 -9.35 1.27 -7.04
N ASP A 159 -8.42 1.51 -7.95
CA ASP A 159 -7.68 2.77 -7.96
C ASP A 159 -8.60 3.92 -8.37
N ASP A 160 -8.56 4.98 -7.56
CA ASP A 160 -9.26 6.24 -7.78
C ASP A 160 -8.29 7.43 -7.91
N HIS A 161 -6.97 7.21 -7.78
CA HIS A 161 -5.93 8.23 -7.98
C HIS A 161 -5.09 7.99 -9.25
N ALA A 162 -4.90 6.73 -9.66
CA ALA A 162 -4.05 6.23 -10.76
C ALA A 162 -2.55 5.98 -10.43
N HIS A 163 -2.07 6.30 -9.23
CA HIS A 163 -0.65 6.10 -8.89
C HIS A 163 -0.33 4.60 -8.76
N GLY A 164 -1.13 3.87 -7.99
CA GLY A 164 -0.96 2.44 -7.81
C GLY A 164 -1.12 1.65 -9.11
N THR A 165 -2.03 2.04 -10.00
CA THR A 165 -2.17 1.46 -11.35
C THR A 165 -0.90 1.65 -12.18
N HIS A 166 -0.33 2.85 -12.18
CA HIS A 166 0.93 3.13 -12.87
C HIS A 166 2.09 2.29 -12.30
N VAL A 167 2.19 2.20 -10.97
CA VAL A 167 3.19 1.36 -10.29
C VAL A 167 3.01 -0.11 -10.65
N ALA A 168 1.77 -0.61 -10.67
CA ALA A 168 1.45 -1.98 -11.05
C ALA A 168 1.87 -2.29 -12.49
N GLY A 169 1.70 -1.35 -13.42
CA GLY A 169 2.15 -1.50 -14.81
C GLY A 169 3.66 -1.63 -14.96
N ILE A 170 4.44 -0.86 -14.19
CA ILE A 170 5.91 -1.02 -14.16
C ILE A 170 6.28 -2.45 -13.74
N VAL A 171 5.57 -2.99 -12.74
CA VAL A 171 5.83 -4.33 -12.20
C VAL A 171 5.42 -5.41 -13.20
N ALA A 172 4.17 -5.44 -13.64
CA ALA A 172 3.59 -6.59 -14.33
C ALA A 172 2.49 -6.20 -15.34
N ALA A 173 2.68 -5.12 -16.10
CA ALA A 173 1.96 -5.00 -17.37
C ALA A 173 2.27 -6.21 -18.27
N VAL A 174 1.22 -6.74 -18.89
CA VAL A 174 1.21 -8.07 -19.53
C VAL A 174 1.97 -8.02 -20.85
N ASP A 175 2.74 -9.06 -21.20
CA ASP A 175 3.32 -9.19 -22.55
C ASP A 175 2.21 -9.49 -23.58
N ASN A 176 1.87 -8.49 -24.39
CA ASN A 176 0.72 -8.53 -25.31
C ASN A 176 0.93 -7.57 -26.51
N SER A 177 -0.15 -7.03 -27.08
CA SER A 177 -0.10 -6.10 -28.22
C SER A 177 -0.51 -4.67 -27.89
N GLU A 178 -0.72 -4.33 -26.63
CA GLU A 178 -1.22 -3.03 -26.16
C GLU A 178 -0.19 -2.39 -25.22
N ASP A 179 -0.27 -1.07 -25.06
CA ASP A 179 0.41 -0.29 -24.02
C ASP A 179 1.88 -0.68 -23.75
N VAL A 180 2.21 -1.20 -22.56
CA VAL A 180 3.61 -1.32 -22.09
C VAL A 180 3.93 -2.72 -21.60
N LEU A 181 5.20 -3.10 -21.63
CA LEU A 181 5.68 -4.33 -21.00
C LEU A 181 6.19 -4.07 -19.57
N GLY A 182 5.72 -4.85 -18.60
CA GLY A 182 6.22 -4.82 -17.22
C GLY A 182 7.57 -5.52 -17.04
N VAL A 183 8.21 -5.32 -15.89
CA VAL A 183 9.46 -6.03 -15.53
C VAL A 183 9.24 -7.53 -15.37
N ALA A 184 8.12 -7.94 -14.76
CA ALA A 184 7.72 -9.30 -14.48
C ALA A 184 6.30 -9.56 -15.03
N PRO A 185 6.16 -9.67 -16.36
CA PRO A 185 4.86 -9.64 -17.04
C PRO A 185 3.95 -10.84 -16.75
N ASP A 186 4.42 -11.88 -16.05
CA ASP A 186 3.60 -13.03 -15.62
C ASP A 186 3.39 -13.09 -14.09
N ALA A 187 3.83 -12.07 -13.34
CA ALA A 187 3.63 -12.01 -11.90
C ALA A 187 2.16 -11.72 -11.53
N GLY A 188 1.68 -12.33 -10.45
CA GLY A 188 0.35 -12.03 -9.92
C GLY A 188 0.33 -10.71 -9.14
N LEU A 189 -0.61 -9.81 -9.44
CA LEU A 189 -0.74 -8.52 -8.75
C LEU A 189 -1.86 -8.58 -7.70
N TYR A 190 -1.55 -8.15 -6.48
CA TYR A 190 -2.52 -7.96 -5.39
C TYR A 190 -2.64 -6.46 -5.07
N ALA A 191 -3.85 -5.91 -5.19
CA ALA A 191 -4.11 -4.51 -4.85
C ALA A 191 -4.27 -4.35 -3.34
N VAL A 192 -3.39 -3.56 -2.71
CA VAL A 192 -3.46 -3.24 -1.28
C VAL A 192 -3.58 -1.72 -1.13
N LYS A 193 -4.81 -1.22 -1.15
CA LYS A 193 -5.12 0.21 -1.09
C LYS A 193 -4.95 0.74 0.34
N VAL A 194 -3.93 1.57 0.54
CA VAL A 194 -3.62 2.24 1.82
C VAL A 194 -3.56 3.76 1.68
N LEU A 195 -3.70 4.28 0.46
CA LEU A 195 -3.76 5.71 0.13
C LEU A 195 -5.10 6.04 -0.54
N ASP A 196 -5.63 7.21 -0.23
CA ASP A 196 -6.91 7.71 -0.72
C ASP A 196 -6.82 8.33 -2.13
N TYR A 197 -7.92 8.92 -2.59
CA TYR A 197 -8.04 9.61 -3.88
C TYR A 197 -7.03 10.76 -4.07
N TRP A 198 -6.48 11.33 -3.00
CA TRP A 198 -5.49 12.40 -3.04
C TRP A 198 -4.05 11.89 -2.99
N GLY A 199 -3.86 10.56 -2.92
CA GLY A 199 -2.56 9.94 -2.78
C GLY A 199 -2.00 10.05 -1.36
N ASP A 200 -2.88 10.30 -0.39
CA ASP A 200 -2.55 10.47 1.02
C ASP A 200 -3.12 9.33 1.86
N GLY A 201 -2.44 9.01 2.96
CA GLY A 201 -2.87 8.06 3.97
C GLY A 201 -2.06 8.29 5.24
N SER A 202 -1.91 7.25 6.04
CA SER A 202 -1.22 7.32 7.32
C SER A 202 -0.55 6.00 7.67
N ASP A 203 0.34 6.05 8.66
CA ASP A 203 0.99 4.85 9.20
C ASP A 203 -0.04 3.79 9.60
N ALA A 204 -1.22 4.19 10.10
CA ALA A 204 -2.27 3.26 10.49
C ALA A 204 -2.87 2.52 9.29
N GLU A 205 -3.14 3.20 8.17
CA GLU A 205 -3.64 2.54 6.95
C GLU A 205 -2.56 1.67 6.30
N VAL A 206 -1.30 2.10 6.32
CA VAL A 206 -0.17 1.30 5.82
C VAL A 206 -0.03 0.04 6.65
N ILE A 207 -0.04 0.13 7.99
CA ILE A 207 0.03 -1.04 8.87
C ILE A 207 -1.16 -1.97 8.64
N ALA A 208 -2.37 -1.47 8.39
CA ALA A 208 -3.52 -2.31 8.03
C ALA A 208 -3.27 -3.12 6.74
N GLY A 209 -2.68 -2.51 5.72
CA GLY A 209 -2.29 -3.21 4.50
C GLY A 209 -1.20 -4.27 4.73
N LEU A 210 -0.19 -3.95 5.54
CA LEU A 210 0.86 -4.90 5.92
C LEU A 210 0.30 -6.06 6.76
N ASP A 211 -0.66 -5.79 7.65
CA ASP A 211 -1.35 -6.80 8.46
C ASP A 211 -2.08 -7.81 7.56
N TRP A 212 -2.81 -7.30 6.57
CA TRP A 212 -3.45 -8.14 5.57
C TRP A 212 -2.45 -8.98 4.77
N ILE A 213 -1.31 -8.41 4.36
CA ILE A 213 -0.26 -9.16 3.65
C ILE A 213 0.25 -10.31 4.52
N VAL A 214 0.59 -10.07 5.78
CA VAL A 214 1.08 -11.13 6.69
C VAL A 214 0.04 -12.23 6.87
N ALA A 215 -1.24 -11.86 6.97
CA ALA A 215 -2.33 -12.81 7.14
C ALA A 215 -2.59 -13.68 5.90
N ASN A 216 -2.33 -13.16 4.69
CA ASN A 216 -2.77 -13.79 3.43
C ASN A 216 -1.64 -14.29 2.53
N ALA A 217 -0.39 -13.83 2.71
CA ALA A 217 0.69 -14.05 1.74
C ALA A 217 0.94 -15.51 1.34
N ALA A 218 0.78 -16.45 2.28
CA ALA A 218 0.93 -17.88 2.02
C ALA A 218 -0.38 -18.61 1.66
N LEU A 219 -1.53 -17.93 1.74
CA LEU A 219 -2.86 -18.49 1.52
C LEU A 219 -3.40 -18.22 0.12
N VAL A 220 -2.92 -17.16 -0.52
CA VAL A 220 -3.30 -16.78 -1.89
C VAL A 220 -2.41 -17.46 -2.94
N ASP A 221 -2.91 -17.55 -4.18
CA ASP A 221 -2.20 -18.14 -5.31
C ASP A 221 -2.14 -17.16 -6.50
N PRO A 222 -0.92 -16.77 -6.97
CA PRO A 222 0.39 -17.15 -6.44
C PRO A 222 0.68 -16.54 -5.06
N PRO A 223 1.52 -17.19 -4.23
CA PRO A 223 1.84 -16.66 -2.91
C PRO A 223 2.54 -15.30 -3.04
N ILE A 224 2.16 -14.35 -2.18
CA ILE A 224 2.82 -13.04 -2.12
C ILE A 224 4.25 -13.25 -1.62
N LYS A 225 5.24 -12.79 -2.39
CA LYS A 225 6.68 -12.83 -2.05
C LYS A 225 7.36 -11.47 -2.16
N VAL A 226 6.62 -10.45 -2.56
CA VAL A 226 7.11 -9.10 -2.71
C VAL A 226 5.99 -8.15 -2.28
N ALA A 227 6.34 -7.15 -1.47
CA ALA A 227 5.49 -5.99 -1.21
C ALA A 227 6.19 -4.73 -1.73
N ASN A 228 5.54 -3.98 -2.62
CA ASN A 228 6.02 -2.71 -3.13
C ASN A 228 5.29 -1.55 -2.44
N LEU A 229 6.05 -0.65 -1.82
CA LEU A 229 5.54 0.53 -1.13
C LEU A 229 6.11 1.79 -1.79
N SER A 230 5.48 2.26 -2.88
CA SER A 230 5.89 3.49 -3.59
C SER A 230 5.34 4.75 -2.90
N LEU A 231 5.50 4.80 -1.58
CA LEU A 231 4.93 5.78 -0.68
C LEU A 231 5.90 6.03 0.48
N GLY A 232 5.67 7.10 1.24
CA GLY A 232 6.43 7.31 2.45
C GLY A 232 6.26 8.67 3.09
N ARG A 233 7.06 8.86 4.13
CA ARG A 233 7.20 10.10 4.90
C ARG A 233 8.61 10.17 5.50
N PRO A 234 9.07 11.35 5.94
CA PRO A 234 10.31 11.45 6.71
C PRO A 234 10.30 10.54 7.95
N ALA A 235 11.48 10.03 8.30
CA ALA A 235 11.67 9.23 9.51
C ALA A 235 11.40 10.05 10.78
N SER A 236 10.93 9.38 11.84
CA SER A 236 10.63 9.97 13.13
C SER A 236 11.06 9.06 14.29
N ALA A 237 11.16 9.61 15.51
CA ALA A 237 11.48 8.83 16.70
C ALA A 237 10.40 7.79 17.07
N ASP A 238 9.19 7.92 16.52
CA ASP A 238 8.04 7.07 16.84
C ASP A 238 7.83 5.92 15.85
N ASP A 239 8.77 5.71 14.90
CA ASP A 239 8.61 4.77 13.76
C ASP A 239 8.57 3.29 14.15
N SER A 240 8.76 2.94 15.42
CA SER A 240 8.95 1.55 15.82
C SER A 240 7.79 0.62 15.47
N LEU A 241 6.55 1.11 15.48
CA LEU A 241 5.38 0.26 15.22
C LEU A 241 5.26 -0.06 13.73
N LEU A 242 5.51 0.94 12.87
CA LEU A 242 5.64 0.73 11.43
C LEU A 242 6.84 -0.19 11.12
N GLN A 243 7.98 0.03 11.75
CA GLN A 243 9.16 -0.81 11.60
C GLN A 243 8.89 -2.27 12.03
N ALA A 244 8.20 -2.48 13.15
CA ALA A 244 7.82 -3.81 13.61
C ALA A 244 6.89 -4.52 12.62
N ALA A 245 5.90 -3.81 12.07
CA ALA A 245 5.00 -4.36 11.04
C ALA A 245 5.78 -4.77 9.78
N ILE A 246 6.70 -3.92 9.29
CA ILE A 246 7.57 -4.24 8.14
C ILE A 246 8.44 -5.46 8.44
N GLN A 247 9.08 -5.53 9.61
CA GLN A 247 9.89 -6.68 10.01
C GLN A 247 9.06 -7.97 10.06
N ARG A 248 7.78 -7.87 10.44
CA ARG A 248 6.88 -9.02 10.49
C ARG A 248 6.48 -9.52 9.10
N VAL A 249 6.33 -8.63 8.12
CA VAL A 249 6.17 -8.94 6.68
C VAL A 249 7.39 -9.70 6.18
N VAL A 250 8.59 -9.18 6.41
CA VAL A 250 9.85 -9.85 6.02
C VAL A 250 9.98 -11.23 6.66
N SER A 251 9.65 -11.34 7.96
CA SER A 251 9.68 -12.62 8.68
C SER A 251 8.63 -13.61 8.20
N ALA A 252 7.59 -13.17 7.49
CA ALA A 252 6.59 -14.03 6.86
C ALA A 252 7.06 -14.58 5.48
N GLY A 253 8.25 -14.20 5.01
CA GLY A 253 8.80 -14.63 3.73
C GLY A 253 8.28 -13.84 2.53
N VAL A 254 7.95 -12.56 2.77
CA VAL A 254 7.57 -11.54 1.78
C VAL A 254 8.66 -10.47 1.71
#